data_AF-A0A9Q8ZJ17-F1
#
_entry.id   AF-A0A9Q8ZJ17-F1
#
_cell.length_a   1.000
_cell.length_b   1.000
_cell.length_c   1.000
_cell.angle_alpha   90.00
_cell.angle_beta   90.00
_cell.angle_gamma   90.00
#
_symmetry.space_group_name_H-M   'P 1'
#
loop_
_entity.id
_entity.type
_entity.pdbx_description
1 polymer ?
#
loop_
_entity_poly.entity_id
_entity_poly.type
_entity_poly.pdbx_seq_one_letter_code
_entity_poly.pdbx_strand_id
1 'polypeptide(L)'
;MPELELFPVICTADIPTAVVEMFLRDAYTGSEQLVPGTSPSLVVLTTSNTSDKGSDALTLSASQPPLQSFTSPFLGQSIEEVALHSVFQNVSFFAVLEERSTRDSTVLLAARNPNGSVDTVRVAFSVVQRTLISLDVGSLGFAEIQSIADVQGNDWVYGMPISRQCPQKGGPAPRKKLGA
;
A
#
# COMPACT_ATOMS: atom_id res chain seq x y z
N MET A 1 -19.22 -3.31 -14.40
CA MET A 1 -18.60 -2.68 -13.21
C MET A 1 -17.24 -3.31 -13.07
N PRO A 2 -16.13 -2.55 -13.00
CA PRO A 2 -14.84 -3.15 -12.65
C PRO A 2 -15.01 -3.84 -11.30
N GLU A 3 -14.53 -5.08 -11.19
CA GLU A 3 -14.53 -5.80 -9.92
C GLU A 3 -13.69 -5.00 -8.91
N LEU A 4 -14.17 -4.89 -7.67
CA LEU A 4 -13.43 -4.20 -6.62
C LEU A 4 -12.22 -5.05 -6.27
N GLU A 5 -11.03 -4.61 -6.67
CA GLU A 5 -9.78 -5.23 -6.27
C GLU A 5 -9.62 -5.08 -4.75
N LEU A 6 -9.56 -6.20 -4.05
CA LEU A 6 -9.39 -6.24 -2.59
C LEU A 6 -7.93 -6.51 -2.25
N PHE A 7 -7.36 -5.66 -1.41
CA PHE A 7 -5.98 -5.76 -0.96
C PHE A 7 -5.90 -6.48 0.39
N PRO A 8 -5.10 -7.55 0.51
CA PRO A 8 -4.97 -8.24 1.77
C PRO A 8 -4.19 -7.42 2.80
N VAL A 9 -4.54 -7.60 4.06
CA VAL A 9 -3.89 -7.04 5.22
C VAL A 9 -3.56 -8.20 6.16
N ILE A 10 -2.28 -8.36 6.47
CA ILE A 10 -1.78 -9.39 7.39
C ILE A 10 -1.18 -8.77 8.64
N CYS A 11 -1.09 -9.56 9.69
CA CYS A 11 -0.35 -9.20 10.90
C CYS A 11 0.77 -10.21 11.13
N THR A 12 2.02 -9.78 11.11
CA THR A 12 3.18 -10.64 11.41
C THR A 12 3.60 -10.57 12.88
N ALA A 13 3.05 -9.63 13.64
CA ALA A 13 3.21 -9.51 15.08
C ALA A 13 1.86 -9.62 15.80
N ASP A 14 1.89 -9.68 17.13
CA ASP A 14 0.68 -9.65 17.95
C ASP A 14 0.13 -8.22 18.01
N ILE A 15 -0.74 -7.90 17.04
CA ILE A 15 -1.31 -6.56 16.88
C ILE A 15 -2.66 -6.51 17.59
N PRO A 16 -2.85 -5.60 18.57
CA PRO A 16 -4.15 -5.43 19.22
C PRO A 16 -5.24 -5.10 18.19
N THR A 17 -6.41 -5.71 18.32
CA THR A 17 -7.55 -5.48 17.40
C THR A 17 -7.91 -4.00 17.27
N ALA A 18 -7.77 -3.21 18.35
CA ALA A 18 -7.98 -1.77 18.32
C ALA A 18 -7.04 -1.03 17.35
N VAL A 19 -5.80 -1.48 17.20
CA VAL A 19 -4.82 -0.90 16.25
C VAL A 19 -5.20 -1.28 14.82
N VAL A 20 -5.65 -2.51 14.59
CA VAL A 20 -6.14 -2.95 13.26
C VAL A 20 -7.37 -2.15 12.85
N GLU A 21 -8.32 -1.94 13.78
CA GLU A 21 -9.49 -1.09 13.52
C GLU A 21 -9.11 0.36 13.25
N MET A 22 -8.16 0.92 14.00
CA MET A 22 -7.64 2.26 13.77
C MET A 22 -7.02 2.38 12.37
N PHE A 23 -6.19 1.40 11.99
CA PHE A 23 -5.63 1.30 10.64
C PHE A 23 -6.71 1.32 9.55
N LEU A 24 -7.77 0.51 9.69
CA LEU A 24 -8.86 0.47 8.71
C LEU A 24 -9.60 1.81 8.64
N ARG A 25 -9.94 2.41 9.79
CA ARG A 25 -10.62 3.72 9.84
C ARG A 25 -9.77 4.80 9.18
N ASP A 26 -8.49 4.86 9.49
CA ASP A 26 -7.57 5.87 8.96
C ASP A 26 -7.38 5.71 7.45
N ALA A 27 -7.17 4.49 6.97
CA ALA A 27 -6.99 4.20 5.54
C ALA A 27 -8.24 4.55 4.71
N TYR A 28 -9.43 4.24 5.22
CA TYR A 28 -10.70 4.55 4.54
C TYR A 28 -10.98 6.05 4.58
N THR A 29 -10.85 6.68 5.75
CA THR A 29 -11.04 8.12 5.90
C THR A 29 -10.08 8.91 5.02
N GLY A 30 -8.80 8.52 4.99
CA GLY A 30 -7.78 9.21 4.19
C GLY A 30 -7.93 9.01 2.69
N SER A 31 -8.63 7.97 2.23
CA SER A 31 -8.98 7.79 0.82
C SER A 31 -10.23 8.60 0.46
N GLU A 32 -11.27 8.54 1.31
CA GLU A 32 -12.52 9.28 1.13
C GLU A 32 -12.31 10.80 1.13
N GLN A 33 -11.39 11.32 1.94
CA GLN A 33 -11.05 12.75 1.97
C GLN A 33 -10.44 13.25 0.66
N LEU A 34 -9.76 12.39 -0.11
CA LEU A 34 -9.14 12.77 -1.37
C LEU A 34 -10.07 12.54 -2.56
N VAL A 35 -10.78 11.41 -2.56
CA VAL A 35 -11.74 11.04 -3.59
C VAL A 35 -13.03 10.61 -2.90
N PRO A 36 -14.03 11.51 -2.78
CA PRO A 36 -15.31 11.18 -2.16
C PRO A 36 -16.04 10.04 -2.87
N GLY A 37 -16.65 9.14 -2.10
CA GLY A 37 -17.30 7.92 -2.58
C GLY A 37 -16.35 6.75 -2.84
N THR A 38 -15.13 6.78 -2.28
CA THR A 38 -14.18 5.67 -2.46
C THR A 38 -14.61 4.48 -1.61
N SER A 39 -14.99 3.39 -2.26
CA SER A 39 -15.34 2.14 -1.58
C SER A 39 -14.14 1.57 -0.81
N PRO A 40 -14.37 1.00 0.40
CA PRO A 40 -13.37 0.23 1.12
C PRO A 40 -12.83 -0.95 0.30
N SER A 41 -11.51 -1.17 0.32
CA SER A 41 -10.86 -2.24 -0.44
C SER A 41 -9.83 -3.06 0.36
N LEU A 42 -9.73 -2.87 1.67
CA LEU A 42 -8.79 -3.63 2.51
C LEU A 42 -9.44 -4.85 3.16
N VAL A 43 -8.77 -6.01 3.14
CA VAL A 43 -9.24 -7.27 3.73
C VAL A 43 -8.25 -7.80 4.75
N VAL A 44 -8.63 -7.81 6.02
CA VAL A 44 -7.85 -8.41 7.11
C VAL A 44 -7.95 -9.93 7.03
N LEU A 45 -6.81 -10.58 6.79
CA LEU A 45 -6.72 -12.03 6.73
C LEU A 45 -6.63 -12.62 8.14
N THR A 46 -7.70 -13.29 8.56
CA THR A 46 -7.79 -13.96 9.86
C THR A 46 -7.60 -15.47 9.75
N THR A 47 -7.54 -16.03 8.54
CA THR A 47 -7.31 -17.46 8.29
C THR A 47 -6.34 -17.64 7.12
N SER A 48 -5.54 -18.72 7.17
CA SER A 48 -4.61 -19.10 6.09
C SER A 48 -5.18 -20.19 5.17
N ASN A 49 -6.34 -20.76 5.52
CA ASN A 49 -6.92 -21.87 4.77
C ASN A 49 -7.50 -21.37 3.45
N THR A 50 -6.80 -21.65 2.35
CA THR A 50 -7.44 -21.73 1.04
C THR A 50 -8.30 -22.99 1.06
N SER A 51 -9.63 -22.84 1.16
CA SER A 51 -10.55 -23.90 0.72
C SER A 51 -10.11 -24.38 -0.68
N ASP A 52 -10.29 -25.65 -1.02
CA ASP A 52 -9.88 -26.27 -2.31
C ASP A 52 -10.47 -25.57 -3.56
N LYS A 53 -11.29 -24.54 -3.36
CA LYS A 53 -11.64 -23.51 -4.33
C LYS A 53 -10.81 -22.27 -4.02
N GLY A 54 -9.73 -22.07 -4.78
CA GLY A 54 -8.67 -21.06 -4.60
C GLY A 54 -9.07 -19.57 -4.65
N SER A 55 -10.25 -19.21 -4.17
CA SER A 55 -10.84 -17.88 -4.11
C SER A 55 -11.35 -17.50 -2.70
N ASP A 56 -11.44 -18.44 -1.76
CA ASP A 56 -12.14 -18.20 -0.47
C ASP A 56 -11.28 -17.54 0.63
N ALA A 57 -9.97 -17.38 0.42
CA ALA A 57 -9.09 -16.82 1.45
C ALA A 57 -9.21 -15.28 1.56
N LEU A 58 -9.53 -14.60 0.47
CA LEU A 58 -9.97 -13.21 0.52
C LEU A 58 -11.49 -13.22 0.72
N THR A 59 -11.96 -12.68 1.83
CA THR A 59 -13.39 -12.45 2.00
C THR A 59 -13.90 -11.64 0.81
N LEU A 60 -15.10 -11.98 0.31
CA LEU A 60 -15.73 -11.28 -0.83
C LEU A 60 -16.03 -9.79 -0.56
N SER A 61 -15.65 -9.28 0.61
CA SER A 61 -15.89 -7.91 1.04
C SER A 61 -14.72 -7.40 1.89
N ALA A 62 -14.49 -6.09 1.79
CA ALA A 62 -13.53 -5.37 2.62
C ALA A 62 -13.93 -5.45 4.11
N SER A 63 -12.92 -5.56 4.98
CA SER A 63 -13.11 -5.63 6.41
C SER A 63 -13.59 -4.30 6.98
N GLN A 64 -14.64 -4.32 7.81
CA GLN A 64 -15.16 -3.11 8.45
C GLN A 64 -15.05 -3.23 9.97
N PRO A 65 -14.59 -2.18 10.67
CA PRO A 65 -14.73 -2.10 12.11
C PRO A 65 -16.22 -2.08 12.54
N PRO A 66 -16.58 -2.65 13.70
CA PRO A 66 -15.72 -3.34 14.65
C PRO A 66 -15.34 -4.76 14.18
N LEU A 67 -14.11 -5.17 14.48
CA LEU A 67 -13.62 -6.51 14.19
C LEU A 67 -13.82 -7.43 15.39
N GLN A 68 -14.08 -8.72 15.12
CA GLN A 68 -13.97 -9.74 16.17
C GLN A 68 -12.50 -9.95 16.52
N SER A 69 -12.21 -10.30 17.78
CA SER A 69 -10.86 -10.69 18.18
C SER A 69 -10.41 -11.92 17.39
N PHE A 70 -9.18 -11.88 16.89
CA PHE A 70 -8.59 -12.95 16.10
C PHE A 70 -7.10 -13.09 16.45
N THR A 71 -6.54 -14.23 16.11
CA THR A 71 -5.09 -14.45 16.10
C THR A 71 -4.66 -14.56 14.66
N SER A 72 -3.64 -13.80 14.26
CA SER A 72 -3.21 -13.83 12.87
C SER A 72 -2.53 -15.16 12.53
N PRO A 73 -2.87 -15.79 11.38
CA PRO A 73 -2.21 -17.01 10.95
C PRO A 73 -0.77 -16.78 10.46
N PHE A 74 -0.36 -15.53 10.30
CA PHE A 74 0.97 -15.12 9.83
C PHE A 74 1.90 -14.67 10.96
N LEU A 75 1.49 -14.89 12.22
CA LEU A 75 2.25 -14.47 13.38
C LEU A 75 3.66 -15.08 13.38
N GLY A 76 4.68 -14.24 13.51
CA GLY A 76 6.09 -14.63 13.53
C GLY A 76 6.70 -14.98 12.18
N GLN A 77 5.94 -14.92 11.08
CA GLN A 77 6.47 -15.17 9.74
C GLN A 77 7.13 -13.90 9.18
N SER A 78 8.20 -14.11 8.40
CA SER A 78 8.80 -13.06 7.58
C SER A 78 7.90 -12.70 6.39
N ILE A 79 8.09 -11.51 5.83
CA ILE A 79 7.29 -11.03 4.70
C ILE A 79 7.51 -11.93 3.47
N GLU A 80 8.73 -12.41 3.28
CA GLU A 80 9.12 -13.34 2.23
C GLU A 80 8.42 -14.69 2.39
N GLU A 81 8.33 -15.23 3.61
CA GLU A 81 7.58 -16.46 3.88
C GLU A 81 6.09 -16.28 3.60
N VAL A 82 5.51 -15.15 4.00
CA VAL A 82 4.09 -14.88 3.76
C VAL A 82 3.78 -14.74 2.27
N ALA A 83 4.66 -14.09 1.50
CA ALA A 83 4.48 -13.93 0.05
C ALA A 83 4.54 -15.26 -0.73
N LEU A 84 5.07 -16.32 -0.12
CA LEU A 84 5.06 -17.68 -0.69
C LEU A 84 3.76 -18.44 -0.38
N HIS A 85 2.91 -17.94 0.51
CA HIS A 85 1.68 -18.61 0.90
C HIS A 85 0.68 -18.64 -0.27
N SER A 86 -0.08 -19.74 -0.39
CA SER A 86 -1.09 -19.93 -1.44
C SER A 86 -2.13 -18.81 -1.54
N VAL A 87 -2.42 -18.12 -0.43
CA VAL A 87 -3.35 -16.99 -0.35
C VAL A 87 -2.89 -15.80 -1.21
N PHE A 88 -1.58 -15.66 -1.45
CA PHE A 88 -0.98 -14.57 -2.23
C PHE A 88 -0.64 -14.96 -3.67
N GLN A 89 -1.07 -16.13 -4.16
CA GLN A 89 -0.74 -16.59 -5.51
C GLN A 89 -1.13 -15.57 -6.59
N ASN A 90 -2.29 -14.94 -6.44
CA ASN A 90 -2.84 -13.94 -7.37
C ASN A 90 -2.82 -12.52 -6.81
N VAL A 91 -2.05 -12.27 -5.74
CA VAL A 91 -1.96 -10.95 -5.10
C VAL A 91 -0.62 -10.32 -5.44
N SER A 92 -0.67 -9.15 -6.06
CA SER A 92 0.51 -8.35 -6.36
C SER A 92 0.91 -7.44 -5.20
N PHE A 93 -0.07 -6.90 -4.47
CA PHE A 93 0.15 -5.92 -3.42
C PHE A 93 -0.64 -6.25 -2.15
N PHE A 94 -0.01 -6.09 -0.99
CA PHE A 94 -0.65 -6.32 0.31
C PHE A 94 -0.05 -5.43 1.40
N ALA A 95 -0.77 -5.26 2.51
CA ALA A 95 -0.33 -4.51 3.67
C ALA A 95 0.07 -5.45 4.82
N VAL A 96 1.12 -5.08 5.55
CA VAL A 96 1.71 -5.85 6.64
C VAL A 96 1.78 -4.99 7.90
N LEU A 97 0.94 -5.34 8.88
CA LEU A 97 1.01 -4.81 10.23
C LEU A 97 2.03 -5.64 11.02
N GLU A 98 3.06 -4.95 11.51
CA GLU A 98 4.15 -5.55 12.28
C GLU A 98 4.29 -4.83 13.63
N GLU A 99 5.22 -5.26 14.48
CA GLU A 99 5.37 -4.71 15.84
C GLU A 99 5.44 -3.18 15.85
N ARG A 100 6.17 -2.60 14.88
CA ARG A 100 6.31 -1.15 14.75
C ARG A 100 4.99 -0.44 14.47
N SER A 101 4.04 -1.08 13.80
CA SER A 101 2.71 -0.53 13.51
C SER A 101 1.92 -0.17 14.77
N THR A 102 2.21 -0.82 15.90
CA THR A 102 1.59 -0.49 17.19
C THR A 102 2.16 0.78 17.83
N ARG A 103 3.31 1.27 17.35
CA ARG A 103 4.07 2.35 17.98
C ARG A 103 3.93 3.68 17.25
N ASP A 104 3.88 3.67 15.92
CA ASP A 104 3.95 4.89 15.10
C ASP A 104 2.83 5.04 14.06
N SER A 105 1.79 4.18 14.12
CA SER A 105 0.65 4.21 13.17
C SER A 105 1.09 4.13 11.70
N THR A 106 2.16 3.36 11.43
CA THR A 106 2.64 3.06 10.09
C THR A 106 2.48 1.58 9.75
N VAL A 107 2.37 1.29 8.45
CA VAL A 107 2.28 -0.09 7.93
C VAL A 107 3.33 -0.28 6.85
N LEU A 108 3.75 -1.51 6.63
CA LEU A 108 4.53 -1.87 5.43
C LEU A 108 3.57 -2.24 4.31
N LEU A 109 3.73 -1.62 3.14
CA LEU A 109 3.16 -2.13 1.90
C LEU A 109 4.19 -3.04 1.26
N ALA A 110 3.74 -4.18 0.76
CA ALA A 110 4.57 -5.15 0.09
C ALA A 110 4.10 -5.30 -1.37
N ALA A 111 5.06 -5.34 -2.29
CA ALA A 111 4.86 -5.68 -3.69
C ALA A 111 5.58 -6.99 -4.00
N ARG A 112 4.82 -7.97 -4.49
CA ARG A 112 5.35 -9.25 -4.93
C ARG A 112 5.78 -9.14 -6.39
N ASN A 113 7.07 -9.33 -6.63
CA ASN A 113 7.61 -9.32 -7.98
C ASN A 113 7.47 -10.71 -8.65
N PRO A 114 7.36 -10.77 -9.99
CA PRO A 114 7.31 -12.04 -10.72
C PRO A 114 8.53 -12.95 -10.52
N ASN A 115 9.68 -12.38 -10.13
CA ASN A 115 10.91 -13.10 -9.82
C ASN A 115 10.91 -13.74 -8.41
N GLY A 116 9.82 -13.56 -7.63
CA GLY A 116 9.69 -14.07 -6.27
C GLY A 116 10.27 -13.17 -5.18
N SER A 117 10.88 -12.02 -5.50
CA SER A 117 11.28 -11.05 -4.49
C SER A 117 10.08 -10.23 -4.00
N VAL A 118 10.20 -9.73 -2.78
CA VAL A 118 9.19 -8.83 -2.19
C VAL A 118 9.85 -7.50 -1.91
N ASP A 119 9.37 -6.45 -2.55
CA ASP A 119 9.78 -5.10 -2.21
C ASP A 119 8.83 -4.54 -1.16
N THR A 120 9.35 -3.76 -0.22
CA THR A 120 8.54 -3.16 0.84
C THR A 120 8.73 -1.65 0.89
N VAL A 121 7.69 -0.96 1.36
CA VAL A 121 7.73 0.48 1.65
C VAL A 121 6.88 0.78 2.87
N ARG A 122 7.38 1.63 3.77
CA ARG A 122 6.64 2.04 4.96
C ARG A 122 5.84 3.30 4.69
N VAL A 123 4.58 3.29 5.10
CA VAL A 123 3.66 4.42 4.92
C VAL A 123 2.77 4.61 6.16
N ALA A 124 2.22 5.80 6.34
CA ALA A 124 1.22 6.07 7.38
C ALA A 124 -0.12 5.39 7.06
N PHE A 125 -0.88 4.97 8.07
CA PHE A 125 -2.17 4.29 7.89
C PHE A 125 -3.13 5.04 6.95
N SER A 126 -3.20 6.37 7.06
CA SER A 126 -4.12 7.21 6.29
C SER A 126 -3.90 7.22 4.77
N VAL A 127 -2.76 6.71 4.29
CA VAL A 127 -2.41 6.72 2.85
C VAL A 127 -2.51 5.34 2.21
N VAL A 128 -2.81 4.30 2.99
CA VAL A 128 -2.61 2.92 2.57
C VAL A 128 -3.54 2.51 1.44
N GLN A 129 -4.85 2.65 1.61
CA GLN A 129 -5.81 2.22 0.61
C GLN A 129 -5.59 2.95 -0.73
N ARG A 130 -5.44 4.27 -0.71
CA ARG A 130 -5.16 5.04 -1.94
C ARG A 130 -3.85 4.63 -2.61
N THR A 131 -2.80 4.33 -1.84
CA THR A 131 -1.51 3.94 -2.41
C THR A 131 -1.61 2.56 -3.06
N LEU A 132 -2.29 1.61 -2.43
CA LEU A 132 -2.55 0.28 -3.00
C LEU A 132 -3.39 0.35 -4.28
N ILE A 133 -4.48 1.14 -4.28
CA ILE A 133 -5.28 1.38 -5.50
C ILE A 133 -4.42 2.01 -6.61
N SER A 134 -3.56 2.96 -6.27
CA SER A 134 -2.71 3.64 -7.26
C SER A 134 -1.64 2.72 -7.86
N LEU A 135 -1.07 1.83 -7.04
CA LEU A 135 -0.14 0.78 -7.47
C LEU A 135 -0.82 -0.20 -8.44
N ASP A 136 -2.02 -0.62 -8.08
CA ASP A 136 -2.78 -1.60 -8.83
C ASP A 136 -3.25 -1.09 -10.21
N VAL A 137 -3.76 0.14 -10.26
CA VAL A 137 -4.12 0.80 -11.52
C VAL A 137 -2.88 1.19 -12.35
N GLY A 138 -1.67 1.01 -11.81
CA GLY A 138 -0.41 1.38 -12.46
C GLY A 138 -0.22 2.89 -12.60
N SER A 139 -0.92 3.67 -11.77
CA SER A 139 -0.81 5.14 -11.75
C SER A 139 0.41 5.63 -10.96
N LEU A 140 0.92 4.80 -10.05
CA LEU A 140 2.18 5.02 -9.34
C LEU A 140 3.02 3.74 -9.40
N GLY A 141 4.29 3.86 -9.74
CA GLY A 141 5.24 2.76 -9.66
C GLY A 141 5.70 2.51 -8.22
N PHE A 142 5.95 1.25 -7.85
CA PHE A 142 6.43 0.91 -6.50
C PHE A 142 7.75 1.61 -6.15
N ALA A 143 8.67 1.70 -7.11
CA ALA A 143 9.93 2.44 -6.97
C ALA A 143 9.71 3.96 -6.74
N GLU A 144 8.66 4.54 -7.32
CA GLU A 144 8.31 5.95 -7.11
C GLU A 144 7.81 6.18 -5.68
N ILE A 145 7.03 5.24 -5.13
CA ILE A 145 6.54 5.30 -3.75
C ILE A 145 7.67 5.11 -2.74
N GLN A 146 8.59 4.17 -2.99
CA GLN A 146 9.81 4.01 -2.18
C GLN A 146 10.61 5.31 -2.15
N SER A 147 10.83 5.93 -3.32
CA SER A 147 11.53 7.21 -3.39
C SER A 147 10.83 8.32 -2.60
N ILE A 148 9.50 8.40 -2.62
CA ILE A 148 8.74 9.39 -1.84
C ILE A 148 8.88 9.12 -0.33
N ALA A 149 8.78 7.86 0.09
CA ALA A 149 8.89 7.47 1.49
C ALA A 149 10.29 7.75 2.06
N ASP A 150 11.34 7.47 1.29
CA ASP A 150 12.73 7.79 1.65
C ASP A 150 12.96 9.29 1.81
N VAL A 151 12.25 10.10 1.03
CA VAL A 151 12.28 11.57 1.12
C VAL A 151 11.50 12.08 2.33
N GLN A 152 10.35 11.48 2.65
CA GLN A 152 9.51 11.87 3.79
C GLN A 152 10.07 11.46 5.17
N GLY A 153 10.99 10.49 5.23
CA GLY A 153 11.75 10.20 6.44
C GLY A 153 12.68 11.34 6.88
N ASN A 154 12.91 12.32 6.01
CA ASN A 154 13.69 13.53 6.25
C ASN A 154 12.78 14.76 6.08
N ASP A 155 12.09 15.14 7.16
CA ASP A 155 11.29 16.36 7.32
C ASP A 155 11.65 17.51 6.35
N TRP A 156 10.94 17.64 5.21
CA TRP A 156 10.85 18.88 4.44
C TRP A 156 9.53 18.95 3.65
N VAL A 157 8.68 19.88 4.08
CA VAL A 157 7.61 20.47 3.26
C VAL A 157 8.28 21.45 2.28
N TYR A 158 8.08 21.21 0.97
CA TYR A 158 8.67 21.90 -0.19
C TYR A 158 10.14 21.59 -0.54
N GLY A 159 10.31 20.91 -1.68
CA GLY A 159 11.51 21.00 -2.51
C GLY A 159 12.49 19.84 -2.34
N MET A 160 12.50 18.92 -3.30
CA MET A 160 13.63 18.01 -3.52
C MET A 160 14.94 18.80 -3.70
N PRO A 161 16.05 18.46 -3.02
CA PRO A 161 17.36 18.79 -3.55
C PRO A 161 17.61 17.83 -4.71
N ILE A 162 17.32 18.33 -5.92
CA ILE A 162 17.70 17.72 -7.19
C ILE A 162 19.19 17.40 -7.12
N SER A 163 19.52 16.10 -7.26
CA SER A 163 20.87 15.63 -7.57
C SER A 163 21.47 16.53 -8.67
N ARG A 164 22.69 17.02 -8.44
CA ARG A 164 23.40 18.08 -9.19
C ARG A 164 23.33 17.98 -10.72
N GLN A 165 22.20 18.37 -11.28
CA GLN A 165 22.10 18.95 -12.61
C GLN A 165 21.32 20.24 -12.42
N CYS A 166 22.02 21.37 -12.43
CA CYS A 166 21.37 22.66 -12.60
C CYS A 166 20.40 22.55 -13.78
N PRO A 167 19.13 23.00 -13.65
CA PRO A 167 18.26 23.14 -14.79
C PRO A 167 18.99 23.97 -15.83
N GLN A 168 19.31 23.37 -16.99
CA GLN A 168 19.85 24.14 -18.10
C GLN A 168 18.77 25.14 -18.49
N LYS A 169 19.08 26.42 -18.29
CA LYS A 169 18.26 27.54 -18.70
C LYS A 169 17.93 27.34 -20.18
N GLY A 170 16.64 27.21 -20.51
CA GLY A 170 16.19 27.08 -21.89
C GLY A 170 16.78 28.20 -22.74
N GLY A 171 17.38 27.83 -23.87
CA GLY A 171 17.93 28.80 -24.81
C GLY A 171 16.86 29.74 -25.34
N PRO A 172 17.24 30.93 -25.83
CA PRO A 172 16.28 31.89 -26.38
C PRO A 172 15.45 31.28 -27.51
N ALA A 173 14.14 31.52 -27.47
CA ALA A 173 13.19 31.00 -28.47
C ALA A 173 13.54 31.49 -29.89
N PRO A 174 13.45 30.64 -30.93
CA PRO A 174 13.71 31.05 -32.31
C PRO A 174 12.75 32.15 -32.76
N ARG A 175 13.27 33.19 -33.42
CA ARG A 175 12.44 34.29 -33.94
C ARG A 175 11.62 33.83 -35.15
N LYS A 176 10.30 34.04 -35.05
CA LYS A 176 9.33 33.84 -36.14
C LYS A 176 9.67 34.79 -37.29
N LYS A 177 10.03 34.27 -38.47
CA LYS A 177 10.09 35.07 -39.70
C LYS A 177 8.67 35.22 -40.22
N LEU A 178 8.15 36.45 -40.24
CA LEU A 178 6.98 36.80 -41.03
C LEU A 178 7.45 36.97 -42.48
N GLY A 179 6.90 36.15 -43.38
CA GLY A 179 7.14 36.27 -44.82
C GLY A 179 6.49 37.54 -45.36
N ALA A 180 7.17 38.13 -46.35
CA ALA A 180 6.75 39.32 -47.09
C ALA A 180 5.54 39.06 -47.99
#